data_AF-A0AA37BFU6-F1
#
_entry.id   AF-A0AA37BFU6-F1
#
_cell.length_a   1.000
_cell.length_b   1.000
_cell.length_c   1.000
_cell.angle_alpha   90.00
_cell.angle_beta   90.00
_cell.angle_gamma   90.00
#
_symmetry.space_group_name_H-M   'P 1'
#
loop_
_entity.id
_entity.type
_entity.pdbx_description
1 polymer ?
#
loop_
_entity_poly.entity_id
_entity_poly.type
_entity_poly.pdbx_seq_one_letter_code
_entity_poly.pdbx_strand_id
1 'polypeptide(L)'
;MRQTLHDIAALAARLGVGGIFFANGWDKLEAGLTATGLQFATLGAPAPGVWAGATMLMELIGGALLVAGLAVPVCGLLLFAEAVAVFVIANGDQGLPLTGGEVNLIVALGAASVLLAVNGAGRLSVDHMVVIKRREAEAAEDFAADSEADDVLASLREPEAATPSPGAPVRQAGPEGSGAPAPPVAPAAPPVAGEPDDGTGEPAPARPRRRRGTAEQPVPGKRTDVLVARDKDAPADG
;
A
#
# COMPACT_ATOMS: atom_id res chain seq x y z
N MET A 1 -13.62 -2.67 -22.11
CA MET A 1 -12.28 -3.12 -22.57
C MET A 1 -11.25 -1.99 -22.60
N ARG A 2 -11.48 -0.88 -23.31
CA ARG A 2 -10.54 0.28 -23.35
C ARG A 2 -10.15 0.82 -21.97
N GLN A 3 -11.12 0.92 -21.06
CA GLN A 3 -10.89 1.44 -19.71
C GLN A 3 -10.07 0.49 -18.84
N THR A 4 -10.33 -0.82 -18.92
CA THR A 4 -9.53 -1.86 -18.26
C THR A 4 -8.08 -1.86 -18.75
N LEU A 5 -7.87 -1.70 -20.07
CA LEU A 5 -6.53 -1.59 -20.64
C LEU A 5 -5.80 -0.33 -20.14
N HIS A 6 -6.51 0.80 -20.05
CA HIS A 6 -5.98 2.03 -19.47
C HIS A 6 -5.58 1.84 -18.00
N ASP A 7 -6.43 1.19 -17.19
CA ASP A 7 -6.13 0.94 -15.77
C ASP A 7 -4.90 0.03 -15.58
N ILE A 8 -4.78 -1.03 -16.40
CA ILE A 8 -3.61 -1.92 -16.39
C ILE A 8 -2.36 -1.17 -16.85
N ALA A 9 -2.45 -0.38 -17.92
CA ALA A 9 -1.33 0.41 -18.43
C ALA A 9 -0.86 1.46 -17.41
N ALA A 10 -1.79 2.17 -16.77
CA ALA A 10 -1.49 3.14 -15.73
C ALA A 10 -0.83 2.46 -14.51
N LEU A 11 -1.33 1.29 -14.09
CA LEU A 11 -0.71 0.52 -13.02
C LEU A 11 0.72 0.09 -13.40
N ALA A 12 0.91 -0.51 -14.57
CA ALA A 12 2.23 -0.94 -15.04
C ALA A 12 3.22 0.23 -15.14
N ALA A 13 2.77 1.37 -15.68
CA ALA A 13 3.57 2.59 -15.74
C ALA A 13 3.94 3.10 -14.34
N ARG A 14 3.00 3.10 -13.38
CA ARG A 14 3.30 3.51 -11.99
C ARG A 14 4.30 2.57 -11.30
N LEU A 15 4.17 1.26 -11.49
CA LEU A 15 5.10 0.28 -10.95
C LEU A 15 6.50 0.44 -11.55
N GLY A 16 6.60 0.64 -12.87
CA GLY A 16 7.88 0.84 -13.54
C GLY A 16 8.52 2.18 -13.17
N VAL A 17 7.84 3.29 -13.43
CA VAL A 17 8.37 4.65 -13.20
C VAL A 17 8.61 4.88 -11.71
N GLY A 18 7.60 4.63 -10.88
CA GLY A 18 7.70 4.83 -9.43
C GLY A 18 8.70 3.87 -8.79
N GLY A 19 8.81 2.64 -9.28
CA GLY A 19 9.80 1.67 -8.82
C GLY A 19 11.24 2.08 -9.12
N ILE A 20 11.50 2.64 -10.31
CA ILE A 20 12.83 3.15 -10.67
C ILE A 20 13.21 4.35 -9.80
N PHE A 21 12.31 5.32 -9.63
CA PHE A 21 12.57 6.44 -8.72
C PHE A 21 12.79 5.96 -7.28
N PHE A 22 11.96 5.04 -6.79
CA PHE A 22 12.15 4.48 -5.45
C PHE A 22 13.52 3.82 -5.29
N ALA A 23 13.95 3.03 -6.28
CA ALA A 23 15.28 2.40 -6.28
C ALA A 23 16.41 3.44 -6.26
N ASN A 24 16.32 4.48 -7.09
CA ASN A 24 17.31 5.56 -7.11
C ASN A 24 17.38 6.31 -5.77
N GLY A 25 16.23 6.60 -5.17
CA GLY A 25 16.14 7.24 -3.87
C GLY A 25 16.69 6.35 -2.76
N TRP A 26 16.48 5.04 -2.87
CA TRP A 26 17.04 4.04 -1.96
C TRP A 26 18.56 3.97 -2.05
N ASP A 27 19.12 3.95 -3.26
CA ASP A 27 20.58 3.97 -3.46
C ASP A 27 21.21 5.26 -2.87
N LYS A 28 20.54 6.41 -3.01
CA LYS A 28 20.98 7.67 -2.38
C LYS A 28 20.89 7.63 -0.86
N LEU A 29 19.88 6.94 -0.30
CA LEU A 29 19.73 6.74 1.13
C LEU A 29 20.84 5.84 1.68
N GLU A 30 21.14 4.73 1.02
CA GLU A 30 22.21 3.80 1.39
C GLU A 30 23.59 4.43 1.28
N ALA A 31 23.85 5.19 0.21
CA ALA A 31 25.09 5.94 0.04
C ALA A 31 25.24 7.05 1.11
N GLY A 32 24.12 7.62 1.56
CA GLY A 32 24.06 8.69 2.54
C GLY A 32 24.25 10.08 1.93
N LEU A 33 23.73 11.11 2.62
CA LEU A 33 23.69 12.48 2.10
C LEU A 33 25.07 13.06 1.79
N THR A 34 26.11 12.72 2.56
CA THR A 34 27.47 13.22 2.32
C THR A 34 28.02 12.72 0.98
N ALA A 35 27.89 11.42 0.70
CA ALA A 35 28.39 10.83 -0.54
C ALA A 35 27.58 11.33 -1.75
N THR A 36 26.26 11.37 -1.63
CA THR A 36 25.36 11.90 -2.66
C THR A 36 25.62 13.39 -2.92
N GLY A 37 25.88 14.17 -1.86
CA GLY A 37 26.26 15.58 -1.98
C GLY A 37 27.59 15.79 -2.72
N LEU A 38 28.57 14.91 -2.51
CA LEU A 38 29.81 14.94 -3.29
C LEU A 38 29.56 14.65 -4.77
N GLN A 39 28.66 13.72 -5.12
CA GLN A 39 28.30 13.47 -6.52
C GLN A 39 27.67 14.72 -7.16
N PHE A 40 26.71 15.36 -6.48
CA PHE A 40 26.15 16.63 -6.95
C PHE A 40 27.21 17.74 -7.07
N ALA A 41 28.22 17.75 -6.20
CA ALA A 41 29.33 18.70 -6.30
C ALA A 41 30.18 18.47 -7.55
N THR A 42 30.41 17.21 -7.96
CA THR A 42 31.13 16.91 -9.22
C THR A 42 30.39 17.43 -10.46
N LEU A 43 29.06 17.57 -10.37
CA LEU A 43 28.22 18.12 -11.44
C LEU A 43 28.06 19.65 -11.36
N GLY A 44 28.75 20.31 -10.43
CA GLY A 44 28.64 21.77 -10.27
C GLY A 44 27.29 22.24 -9.72
N ALA A 45 26.52 21.37 -9.05
CA ALA A 45 25.23 21.73 -8.49
C ALA A 45 25.36 22.85 -7.44
N PRO A 46 24.51 23.89 -7.48
CA PRO A 46 24.49 24.90 -6.42
C PRO A 46 23.97 24.29 -5.13
N ALA A 47 24.69 24.45 -4.02
CA ALA A 47 24.39 23.83 -2.72
C ALA A 47 24.17 22.29 -2.80
N PRO A 48 25.22 21.50 -3.09
CA PRO A 48 25.11 20.06 -3.38
C PRO A 48 24.41 19.22 -2.29
N GLY A 49 24.59 19.58 -1.02
CA GLY A 49 23.94 18.89 0.10
C GLY A 49 22.41 19.05 0.11
N VAL A 50 21.89 20.18 -0.38
CA VAL A 50 20.44 20.41 -0.50
C VAL A 50 19.88 19.55 -1.62
N TRP A 51 20.55 19.50 -2.79
CA TRP A 51 20.16 18.61 -3.88
C TRP A 51 20.15 17.15 -3.45
N ALA A 52 21.19 16.70 -2.76
CA ALA A 52 21.28 15.34 -2.25
C ALA A 52 20.07 14.95 -1.38
N GLY A 53 19.71 15.80 -0.42
CA GLY A 53 18.54 15.55 0.43
C GLY A 53 17.22 15.65 -0.34
N ALA A 54 17.09 16.65 -1.20
CA ALA A 54 15.88 16.89 -1.96
C ALA A 54 15.57 15.77 -2.94
N THR A 55 16.54 15.35 -3.78
CA THR A 55 16.33 14.27 -4.75
C THR A 55 16.11 12.94 -4.03
N MET A 56 16.89 12.63 -2.98
CA MET A 56 16.69 11.40 -2.20
C MET A 56 15.25 11.31 -1.67
N LEU A 57 14.73 12.38 -1.06
CA LEU A 57 13.36 12.39 -0.53
C LEU A 57 12.30 12.34 -1.63
N MET A 58 12.47 13.12 -2.70
CA MET A 58 11.52 13.15 -3.83
C MET A 58 11.45 11.80 -4.53
N GLU A 59 12.59 11.17 -4.81
CA GLU A 59 12.67 9.89 -5.49
C GLU A 59 12.12 8.76 -4.61
N LEU A 60 12.51 8.71 -3.33
CA LEU A 60 12.09 7.66 -2.41
C LEU A 60 10.59 7.76 -2.08
N ILE A 61 10.16 8.93 -1.59
CA ILE A 61 8.76 9.12 -1.17
C ILE A 61 7.87 9.24 -2.39
N GLY A 62 8.23 10.07 -3.37
CA GLY A 62 7.45 10.25 -4.60
C GLY A 62 7.34 8.95 -5.40
N GLY A 63 8.42 8.17 -5.50
CA GLY A 63 8.39 6.85 -6.12
C GLY A 63 7.45 5.87 -5.40
N ALA A 64 7.54 5.79 -4.06
CA ALA A 64 6.66 4.94 -3.26
C ALA A 64 5.17 5.34 -3.39
N LEU A 65 4.88 6.64 -3.31
CA LEU A 65 3.52 7.16 -3.47
C LEU A 65 2.96 6.92 -4.88
N LEU A 66 3.80 7.08 -5.90
CA LEU A 66 3.44 6.80 -7.28
C LEU A 66 3.11 5.31 -7.48
N VAL A 67 3.94 4.40 -6.93
CA VAL A 67 3.68 2.95 -6.93
C VAL A 67 2.34 2.64 -6.25
N ALA A 68 2.08 3.21 -5.07
CA ALA A 68 0.82 3.05 -4.35
C ALA A 68 -0.39 3.64 -5.11
N GLY A 69 -0.14 4.58 -6.04
CA GLY A 69 -1.19 5.31 -6.73
C GLY A 69 -1.86 6.33 -5.81
N LEU A 70 -1.09 6.97 -4.94
CA LEU A 70 -1.54 8.04 -4.04
C LEU A 70 -1.06 9.39 -4.57
N ALA A 71 -1.97 10.35 -4.73
CA ALA A 71 -1.67 11.70 -5.22
C ALA A 71 -0.84 11.71 -6.53
N VAL A 72 -1.18 10.81 -7.45
CA VAL A 72 -0.41 10.57 -8.70
C VAL A 72 -0.15 11.84 -9.52
N PRO A 73 -1.11 12.77 -9.71
CA PRO A 73 -0.84 14.03 -10.39
C PRO A 73 0.27 14.85 -9.75
N VAL A 74 0.28 14.93 -8.42
CA VAL A 74 1.27 15.71 -7.67
C VAL A 74 2.63 15.01 -7.71
N CYS A 75 2.66 13.70 -7.44
CA CYS A 75 3.90 12.92 -7.47
C CYS A 75 4.55 12.93 -8.86
N GLY A 76 3.75 12.78 -9.92
CA GLY A 76 4.24 12.82 -11.31
C GLY A 76 4.83 14.18 -11.69
N LEU A 77 4.22 15.29 -11.26
CA LEU A 77 4.79 16.64 -11.48
C LEU A 77 6.07 16.87 -10.69
N LEU A 78 6.13 16.42 -9.44
CA LEU A 78 7.33 16.54 -8.60
C LEU A 78 8.50 15.75 -9.18
N LEU A 79 8.28 14.49 -9.56
CA LEU A 79 9.30 13.62 -10.17
C LEU A 79 9.71 14.11 -11.55
N PHE A 80 8.78 14.69 -12.33
CA PHE A 80 9.13 15.35 -13.59
C PHE A 80 10.03 16.58 -13.36
N ALA A 81 9.69 17.44 -12.40
CA ALA A 81 10.48 18.62 -12.09
C ALA A 81 11.89 18.25 -11.58
N GLU A 82 11.98 17.21 -10.76
CA GLU A 82 13.25 16.62 -10.30
C GLU A 82 14.08 16.13 -11.49
N ALA A 83 13.50 15.33 -12.40
CA ALA A 83 14.20 14.81 -13.57
C ALA A 83 14.73 15.94 -14.47
N VAL A 84 13.94 17.00 -14.68
CA VAL A 84 14.38 18.19 -15.43
C VAL A 84 15.52 18.91 -14.73
N ALA A 85 15.42 19.09 -13.41
CA ALA A 85 16.45 19.77 -12.64
C ALA A 85 17.77 19.00 -12.67
N VAL A 86 17.73 17.68 -12.45
CA VAL A 86 18.90 16.80 -12.54
C VAL A 86 19.48 16.80 -13.95
N PHE A 87 18.64 16.74 -14.98
CA PHE A 87 19.09 16.83 -16.38
C PHE A 87 19.85 18.14 -16.65
N VAL A 88 19.34 19.27 -16.19
CA VAL A 88 20.00 20.58 -16.35
C VAL A 88 21.34 20.64 -15.62
N ILE A 89 21.40 20.11 -14.39
CA ILE A 89 22.64 20.06 -13.59
C ILE A 89 23.68 19.14 -14.25
N ALA A 90 23.24 17.98 -14.76
CA ALA A 90 24.14 16.97 -15.33
C ALA A 90 24.67 17.33 -16.74
N ASN A 91 23.98 18.20 -17.49
CA ASN A 91 24.37 18.54 -18.87
C ASN A 91 25.63 19.41 -19.01
N GLY A 92 26.37 19.63 -17.91
CA GLY A 92 27.72 20.21 -17.95
C GLY A 92 28.82 19.24 -18.41
N ASP A 93 28.62 17.92 -18.23
CA ASP A 93 29.57 16.88 -18.66
C ASP A 93 28.80 15.59 -19.03
N GLN A 94 28.89 15.18 -20.29
CA GLN A 94 28.03 14.16 -20.93
C GLN A 94 28.24 12.70 -20.46
N GLY A 95 28.51 12.44 -19.18
CA GLY A 95 28.83 11.06 -18.74
C GLY A 95 28.76 10.72 -17.26
N LEU A 96 28.36 11.64 -16.38
CA LEU A 96 28.31 11.35 -14.93
C LEU A 96 26.85 11.30 -14.43
N PRO A 97 26.22 10.11 -14.45
CA PRO A 97 24.91 9.95 -13.84
C PRO A 97 25.03 9.89 -12.32
N LEU A 98 24.16 10.65 -11.64
CA LEU A 98 23.91 10.48 -10.21
C LEU A 98 23.23 9.12 -10.03
N THR A 99 23.92 8.16 -9.40
CA THR A 99 23.41 6.82 -9.11
C THR A 99 22.66 6.18 -10.31
N GLY A 100 23.39 5.62 -11.26
CA GLY A 100 22.89 4.53 -12.11
C GLY A 100 22.03 4.87 -13.35
N GLY A 101 21.69 6.13 -13.63
CA GLY A 101 20.80 6.47 -14.75
C GLY A 101 21.45 7.30 -15.87
N GLU A 102 21.62 6.73 -17.07
CA GLU A 102 22.01 7.50 -18.26
C GLU A 102 21.05 8.67 -18.53
N VAL A 103 21.54 9.75 -19.17
CA VAL A 103 20.72 10.92 -19.54
C VAL A 103 19.43 10.52 -20.27
N ASN A 104 19.49 9.51 -21.13
CA ASN A 104 18.32 8.98 -21.85
C ASN A 104 17.23 8.45 -20.89
N LEU A 105 17.64 7.79 -19.80
CA LEU A 105 16.71 7.27 -18.80
C LEU A 105 16.04 8.40 -18.02
N ILE A 106 16.80 9.46 -17.68
CA ILE A 106 16.25 10.65 -17.00
C ILE A 106 15.17 11.31 -17.87
N VAL A 107 15.44 11.49 -19.16
CA VAL A 107 14.47 12.07 -20.11
C VAL A 107 13.23 11.17 -20.24
N ALA A 108 13.42 9.85 -20.35
CA ALA A 108 12.32 8.90 -20.43
C ALA A 108 11.45 8.89 -19.16
N LEU A 109 12.07 8.88 -17.98
CA LEU A 109 11.39 8.94 -16.68
C LEU A 109 10.65 10.26 -16.51
N GLY A 110 11.25 11.39 -16.90
CA GLY A 110 10.59 12.68 -16.89
C GLY A 110 9.34 12.69 -17.76
N ALA A 111 9.46 12.26 -19.02
CA ALA A 111 8.33 12.18 -19.95
C ALA A 111 7.22 11.24 -19.44
N ALA A 112 7.58 10.09 -18.88
CA ALA A 112 6.62 9.16 -18.30
C ALA A 112 5.95 9.71 -17.03
N SER A 113 6.68 10.48 -16.21
CA SER A 113 6.16 11.10 -14.98
C SER A 113 5.12 12.18 -15.27
N VAL A 114 5.38 13.05 -16.26
CA VAL A 114 4.39 14.07 -16.66
C VAL A 114 3.17 13.42 -17.34
N LEU A 115 3.36 12.34 -18.10
CA LEU A 115 2.25 11.58 -18.66
C LEU A 115 1.36 10.98 -17.55
N LEU A 116 1.97 10.35 -16.54
CA LEU A 116 1.24 9.85 -15.37
C LEU A 116 0.55 10.98 -14.60
N ALA A 117 1.17 12.16 -14.54
CA ALA A 117 0.57 13.30 -13.87
C ALA A 117 -0.74 13.76 -14.54
N VAL A 118 -0.77 13.75 -15.87
CA VAL A 118 -1.93 14.16 -16.69
C VAL A 118 -3.00 13.07 -16.73
N ASN A 119 -2.60 11.80 -16.89
CA ASN A 119 -3.51 10.66 -17.00
C ASN A 119 -4.08 10.20 -15.65
N GLY A 120 -3.41 10.50 -14.54
CA GLY A 120 -3.81 10.13 -13.19
C GLY A 120 -3.57 8.66 -12.85
N ALA A 121 -4.07 8.24 -11.68
CA ALA A 121 -3.72 6.96 -11.05
C ALA A 121 -4.37 5.72 -11.70
N GLY A 122 -5.47 5.90 -12.43
CA GLY A 122 -6.37 4.81 -12.83
C GLY A 122 -7.15 4.20 -11.65
N ARG A 123 -8.05 3.26 -11.93
CA ARG A 123 -8.92 2.64 -10.91
C ARG A 123 -8.20 1.67 -9.97
N LEU A 124 -7.06 1.12 -10.40
CA LEU A 124 -6.22 0.22 -9.59
C LEU A 124 -5.26 1.01 -8.70
N SER A 125 -5.78 1.95 -7.91
CA SER A 125 -4.99 2.86 -7.08
C SER A 125 -5.57 2.96 -5.68
N VAL A 126 -4.71 3.29 -4.70
CA VAL A 126 -5.18 3.54 -3.32
C VAL A 126 -6.13 4.74 -3.28
N ASP A 127 -5.88 5.79 -4.08
CA ASP A 127 -6.80 6.93 -4.24
C ASP A 127 -8.23 6.47 -4.58
N HIS A 128 -8.36 5.56 -5.55
CA HIS A 128 -9.67 5.06 -5.96
C HIS A 128 -10.34 4.23 -4.86
N MET A 129 -9.58 3.40 -4.13
CA MET A 129 -10.12 2.60 -3.03
C MET A 129 -10.63 3.46 -1.87
N VAL A 130 -9.94 4.56 -1.55
CA VAL A 130 -10.38 5.51 -0.52
C VAL A 130 -11.66 6.23 -0.93
N VAL A 131 -11.78 6.65 -2.20
CA VAL A 131 -12.99 7.30 -2.72
C VAL A 131 -14.20 6.37 -2.70
N ILE A 132 -14.03 5.09 -3.06
CA ILE A 132 -15.11 4.10 -3.02
C ILE A 132 -15.60 3.91 -1.58
N LYS A 133 -14.69 3.66 -0.63
CA LYS A 133 -15.07 3.44 0.77
C LYS A 133 -15.79 4.64 1.40
N ARG A 134 -15.39 5.88 1.04
CA ARG A 134 -16.09 7.09 1.50
C ARG A 134 -17.52 7.16 0.98
N ARG A 135 -17.74 6.88 -0.30
CA ARG A 135 -19.08 6.87 -0.90
C ARG A 135 -19.97 5.77 -0.32
N GLU A 136 -19.40 4.61 -0.02
CA GLU A 136 -20.12 3.52 0.65
C GLU A 136 -20.52 3.89 2.08
N ALA A 137 -19.65 4.59 2.83
CA ALA A 137 -19.96 5.08 4.16
C ALA A 137 -21.06 6.16 4.12
N GLU A 138 -20.95 7.15 3.24
CA GLU A 138 -21.97 8.19 3.04
C GLU A 138 -23.34 7.58 2.67
N ALA A 139 -23.38 6.60 1.76
CA ALA A 139 -24.63 5.93 1.39
C ALA A 139 -25.23 5.08 2.54
N ALA A 140 -24.40 4.50 3.40
CA ALA A 140 -24.86 3.76 4.56
C ALA A 140 -25.42 4.69 5.65
N GLU A 141 -24.82 5.87 5.82
CA GLU A 141 -25.32 6.94 6.70
C GLU A 141 -26.66 7.47 6.20
N ASP A 142 -26.81 7.75 4.91
CA ASP A 142 -28.08 8.20 4.31
C ASP A 142 -29.18 7.15 4.50
N PHE A 143 -28.89 5.86 4.26
CA PHE A 143 -29.86 4.78 4.47
C PHE A 143 -30.27 4.62 5.94
N ALA A 144 -29.32 4.79 6.87
CA ALA A 144 -29.61 4.76 8.30
C ALA A 144 -30.52 5.92 8.71
N ALA A 145 -30.27 7.12 8.17
CA ALA A 145 -31.10 8.30 8.42
C ALA A 145 -32.52 8.14 7.87
N ASP A 146 -32.69 7.55 6.67
CA ASP A 146 -34.01 7.26 6.09
C ASP A 146 -34.78 6.23 6.94
N SER A 147 -34.11 5.16 7.41
CA SER A 147 -34.72 4.16 8.29
C SER A 147 -35.16 4.76 9.63
N GLU A 148 -34.35 5.63 10.22
CA GLU A 148 -34.69 6.32 11.46
C GLU A 148 -35.89 7.27 11.26
N ALA A 149 -35.95 7.96 10.12
CA ALA A 149 -37.09 8.81 9.78
C ALA A 149 -38.39 8.00 9.64
N ASP A 150 -38.34 6.84 8.98
CA ASP A 150 -39.48 5.93 8.84
C ASP A 150 -39.94 5.37 10.20
N ASP A 151 -39.02 5.00 11.09
CA ASP A 151 -39.32 4.55 12.45
C ASP A 151 -39.98 5.67 13.29
N VAL A 152 -39.48 6.90 13.18
CA VAL A 152 -40.08 8.07 13.84
C VAL A 152 -41.49 8.32 13.29
N LEU A 153 -41.69 8.29 11.96
CA LEU A 153 -43.01 8.43 11.34
C LEU A 153 -43.97 7.33 11.77
N ALA A 154 -43.49 6.09 11.89
CA ALA A 154 -44.27 4.96 12.39
C ALA A 154 -44.66 5.15 13.87
N SER A 155 -43.78 5.72 14.69
CA SER A 155 -44.06 6.01 16.10
C SER A 155 -45.08 7.15 16.31
N LEU A 156 -45.09 8.14 15.39
CA LEU A 156 -46.01 9.28 15.41
C LEU A 156 -47.38 8.93 14.80
N ARG A 157 -47.47 7.86 14.02
CA ARG A 157 -48.74 7.30 13.58
C ARG A 157 -49.38 6.58 14.76
N GLU A 158 -50.27 7.27 15.49
CA GLU A 158 -51.12 6.61 16.48
C GLU A 158 -51.82 5.41 15.84
N PRO A 159 -51.99 4.28 16.57
CA PRO A 159 -52.72 3.14 16.05
C PRO A 159 -54.13 3.65 15.72
N GLU A 160 -54.44 3.72 14.43
CA GLU A 160 -55.79 4.05 13.96
C GLU A 160 -56.74 3.09 14.67
N ALA A 161 -57.46 3.62 15.67
CA ALA A 161 -58.46 2.88 16.40
C ALA A 161 -59.37 2.25 15.36
N ALA A 162 -59.35 0.92 15.31
CA ALA A 162 -60.14 0.11 14.40
C ALA A 162 -61.53 0.74 14.28
N THR A 163 -61.85 1.26 13.11
CA THR A 163 -63.18 1.84 12.85
C THR A 163 -64.18 0.71 13.11
N PRO A 164 -65.06 0.81 14.12
CA PRO A 164 -66.03 -0.24 14.36
C PRO A 164 -66.99 -0.28 13.18
N SER A 165 -67.04 -1.42 12.49
CA SER A 165 -68.01 -1.68 11.42
C SER A 165 -69.44 -1.49 11.97
N PRO A 166 -70.28 -0.63 11.38
CA PRO A 166 -71.63 -0.40 11.87
C PRO A 166 -72.53 -1.60 11.51
N GLY A 167 -72.69 -2.54 12.45
CA GLY A 167 -73.70 -3.57 12.33
C GLY A 167 -73.43 -4.84 13.14
N ALA A 168 -73.62 -4.80 14.46
CA ALA A 168 -73.84 -6.02 15.23
C ALA A 168 -74.79 -5.74 16.42
N PRO A 169 -75.86 -6.54 16.61
CA PRO A 169 -76.91 -6.23 17.57
C PRO A 169 -76.46 -6.53 19.00
N VAL A 170 -76.82 -5.62 19.90
CA VAL A 170 -76.67 -5.75 21.36
C VAL A 170 -77.47 -6.95 21.85
N ARG A 171 -76.82 -7.86 22.59
CA ARG A 171 -77.51 -8.85 23.43
C ARG A 171 -77.11 -8.63 24.89
N GLN A 172 -78.11 -8.28 25.70
CA GLN A 172 -78.02 -8.05 27.14
C GLN A 172 -78.01 -9.37 27.95
N ALA A 173 -77.58 -9.20 29.20
CA ALA A 173 -77.04 -10.13 30.19
C ALA A 173 -78.00 -11.17 30.82
N GLY A 174 -77.41 -12.18 31.48
CA GLY A 174 -78.02 -12.99 32.55
C GLY A 174 -77.22 -14.25 32.95
N PRO A 175 -77.25 -14.74 34.21
CA PRO A 175 -76.03 -15.16 34.93
C PRO A 175 -76.03 -16.60 35.52
N GLU A 176 -74.92 -16.93 36.21
CA GLU A 176 -74.72 -17.93 37.28
C GLU A 176 -74.30 -19.38 36.95
N GLY A 177 -73.30 -19.88 37.71
CA GLY A 177 -72.96 -21.30 37.77
C GLY A 177 -71.56 -21.64 38.33
N SER A 178 -71.43 -21.60 39.66
CA SER A 178 -70.27 -21.92 40.50
C SER A 178 -69.69 -23.35 40.34
N GLY A 179 -68.37 -23.53 40.53
CA GLY A 179 -67.75 -24.86 40.67
C GLY A 179 -66.23 -24.94 40.94
N ALA A 180 -65.81 -24.54 42.16
CA ALA A 180 -64.69 -25.02 43.01
C ALA A 180 -63.19 -25.05 42.55
N PRO A 181 -62.22 -24.86 43.50
CA PRO A 181 -60.77 -24.68 43.23
C PRO A 181 -59.85 -25.81 43.79
N ALA A 182 -58.58 -25.89 43.35
CA ALA A 182 -57.40 -26.17 44.20
C ALA A 182 -56.03 -26.11 43.42
N PRO A 183 -54.89 -25.73 44.07
CA PRO A 183 -53.54 -25.61 43.47
C PRO A 183 -52.52 -26.66 44.05
N PRO A 184 -51.20 -26.39 44.16
CA PRO A 184 -50.08 -26.78 43.27
C PRO A 184 -49.13 -27.85 43.87
N VAL A 185 -48.19 -28.39 43.07
CA VAL A 185 -47.05 -29.19 43.58
C VAL A 185 -45.76 -28.92 42.77
N ALA A 186 -44.64 -28.70 43.47
CA ALA A 186 -43.25 -28.66 42.99
C ALA A 186 -42.45 -29.82 43.65
N PRO A 187 -41.11 -29.90 43.56
CA PRO A 187 -40.21 -30.20 42.43
C PRO A 187 -39.36 -31.49 42.68
N ALA A 188 -38.58 -31.97 41.70
CA ALA A 188 -37.42 -32.86 41.95
C ALA A 188 -36.44 -32.93 40.75
N ALA A 189 -35.14 -33.03 41.05
CA ALA A 189 -34.00 -33.18 40.12
C ALA A 189 -33.35 -34.60 40.27
N PRO A 190 -32.12 -34.89 39.75
CA PRO A 190 -31.76 -35.70 38.58
C PRO A 190 -31.07 -37.07 38.90
N PRO A 191 -30.55 -37.83 37.91
CA PRO A 191 -29.08 -38.02 37.78
C PRO A 191 -28.55 -38.16 36.31
N VAL A 192 -27.38 -37.61 35.92
CA VAL A 192 -25.95 -38.09 35.90
C VAL A 192 -25.59 -39.24 34.93
N ALA A 193 -24.70 -38.95 33.95
CA ALA A 193 -23.41 -39.62 33.64
C ALA A 193 -23.07 -39.73 32.13
N GLY A 194 -21.87 -39.29 31.74
CA GLY A 194 -21.21 -39.67 30.48
C GLY A 194 -20.19 -38.67 29.91
N GLU A 195 -19.00 -38.57 30.52
CA GLU A 195 -17.74 -38.05 29.94
C GLU A 195 -16.90 -39.23 29.35
N PRO A 196 -15.67 -39.07 28.80
CA PRO A 196 -14.95 -37.90 28.22
C PRO A 196 -14.31 -38.23 26.84
N ASP A 197 -13.66 -37.27 26.16
CA ASP A 197 -12.26 -37.49 25.73
C ASP A 197 -11.50 -36.19 25.34
N ASP A 198 -10.20 -36.31 25.52
CA ASP A 198 -9.05 -35.41 25.57
C ASP A 198 -8.79 -34.45 24.38
N GLY A 199 -7.94 -33.43 24.63
CA GLY A 199 -7.07 -32.94 23.54
C GLY A 199 -6.54 -31.52 23.61
N THR A 200 -5.71 -31.23 24.60
CA THR A 200 -4.80 -30.08 24.79
C THR A 200 -4.13 -29.45 23.54
N GLY A 201 -3.82 -28.15 23.61
CA GLY A 201 -2.59 -27.62 22.98
C GLY A 201 -2.64 -26.20 22.37
N GLU A 202 -2.38 -25.19 23.19
CA GLU A 202 -2.04 -23.80 22.79
C GLU A 202 -0.58 -23.71 22.29
N PRO A 203 -0.23 -22.93 21.24
CA PRO A 203 1.16 -22.68 20.89
C PRO A 203 1.64 -21.28 21.33
N ALA A 204 2.64 -21.27 22.21
CA ALA A 204 3.45 -20.10 22.59
C ALA A 204 4.73 -19.97 21.71
N PRO A 205 5.46 -18.83 21.72
CA PRO A 205 6.22 -18.33 20.58
C PRO A 205 7.69 -18.81 20.50
N ALA A 206 8.21 -18.84 19.27
CA ALA A 206 9.59 -19.24 18.96
C ALA A 206 10.61 -18.10 19.19
N ARG A 207 11.72 -18.42 19.89
CA ARG A 207 12.96 -17.63 19.97
C ARG A 207 14.16 -18.46 19.49
N PRO A 208 15.30 -17.81 19.14
CA PRO A 208 16.14 -18.23 18.02
C PRO A 208 17.22 -19.26 18.39
N ARG A 209 17.51 -20.19 17.47
CA ARG A 209 18.64 -21.10 17.56
C ARG A 209 19.89 -20.50 16.91
N ARG A 210 20.92 -20.26 17.72
CA ARG A 210 22.33 -20.11 17.32
C ARG A 210 22.77 -21.31 16.49
N ARG A 211 23.33 -21.08 15.30
CA ARG A 211 24.13 -22.09 14.59
C ARG A 211 25.59 -21.66 14.61
N ARG A 212 26.38 -22.50 15.29
CA ARG A 212 27.84 -22.46 15.44
C ARG A 212 28.48 -22.79 14.08
N GLY A 213 29.55 -22.08 13.75
CA GLY A 213 30.23 -22.17 12.47
C GLY A 213 30.99 -23.47 12.23
N THR A 214 31.36 -23.65 10.95
CA THR A 214 32.38 -24.60 10.50
C THR A 214 32.90 -24.15 9.13
N ALA A 215 34.21 -23.96 9.08
CA ALA A 215 35.12 -24.27 7.98
C ALA A 215 35.03 -23.45 6.67
N GLU A 216 35.81 -22.38 6.68
CA GLU A 216 36.63 -21.88 5.59
C GLU A 216 37.60 -22.98 5.07
N GLN A 217 37.67 -23.19 3.74
CA GLN A 217 38.83 -23.76 3.02
C GLN A 217 38.62 -23.76 1.48
N PRO A 218 39.68 -23.84 0.64
CA PRO A 218 40.30 -22.67 0.02
C PRO A 218 40.24 -22.64 -1.52
N VAL A 219 40.61 -21.47 -2.07
CA VAL A 219 40.77 -21.17 -3.49
C VAL A 219 41.88 -22.03 -4.13
N PRO A 220 41.64 -22.71 -5.27
CA PRO A 220 42.71 -23.33 -6.04
C PRO A 220 43.42 -22.30 -6.93
N GLY A 221 44.68 -22.05 -6.60
CA GLY A 221 45.59 -21.20 -7.37
C GLY A 221 45.86 -21.72 -8.78
N LYS A 222 45.93 -20.81 -9.74
CA LYS A 222 46.60 -21.06 -11.02
C LYS A 222 48.09 -20.74 -10.87
N ARG A 223 48.87 -21.78 -11.17
CA ARG A 223 50.33 -21.84 -11.18
C ARG A 223 50.95 -20.69 -11.98
N THR A 224 51.90 -20.02 -11.35
CA THR A 224 53.01 -19.33 -12.00
C THR A 224 53.97 -20.38 -12.56
N ASP A 225 54.06 -20.50 -13.88
CA ASP A 225 55.22 -21.09 -14.54
C ASP A 225 56.02 -19.99 -15.22
N VAL A 226 57.29 -19.99 -14.85
CA VAL A 226 58.38 -19.11 -15.26
C VAL A 226 58.76 -19.42 -16.70
N LEU A 227 58.87 -18.40 -17.55
CA LEU A 227 59.77 -18.46 -18.70
C LEU A 227 60.51 -17.14 -18.83
N VAL A 228 61.74 -17.19 -18.29
CA VAL A 228 62.81 -16.24 -18.53
C VAL A 228 63.15 -16.28 -20.02
N ALA A 229 62.87 -15.19 -20.74
CA ALA A 229 63.55 -14.87 -21.98
C ALA A 229 64.07 -13.44 -21.83
N ARG A 230 65.39 -13.38 -21.65
CA ARG A 230 66.20 -12.19 -21.55
C ARG A 230 66.55 -11.73 -22.97
N ASP A 231 66.54 -10.42 -23.14
CA ASP A 231 67.42 -9.66 -24.05
C ASP A 231 67.02 -9.53 -25.53
N LYS A 232 66.51 -8.35 -25.90
CA LYS A 232 67.38 -7.32 -26.49
C LYS A 232 66.65 -5.98 -26.64
N ASP A 233 67.19 -4.99 -25.93
CA ASP A 233 66.98 -3.58 -26.20
C ASP A 233 67.49 -3.20 -27.61
N ALA A 234 66.90 -2.13 -28.11
CA ALA A 234 66.94 -1.55 -29.45
C ALA A 234 68.26 -0.74 -29.74
N PRO A 235 68.25 0.35 -30.53
CA PRO A 235 68.31 0.42 -31.99
C PRO A 235 69.50 1.26 -32.54
N ALA A 236 69.54 1.37 -33.88
CA ALA A 236 69.96 2.53 -34.68
C ALA A 236 71.45 2.86 -34.92
N ASP A 237 71.65 3.32 -36.17
CA ASP A 237 72.69 4.20 -36.74
C ASP A 237 74.10 3.65 -37.04
N GLY A 238 74.46 3.70 -38.34
CA GLY A 238 75.79 3.46 -38.89
C GLY A 238 75.80 2.84 -40.27
#